data_AF-B0WDP8-F1
#
_entry.id   AF-B0WDP8-F1
#
_cell.length_a   1.000
_cell.length_b   1.000
_cell.length_c   1.000
_cell.angle_alpha   90.00
_cell.angle_beta   90.00
_cell.angle_gamma   90.00
#
_symmetry.space_group_name_H-M   'P 1'
#
loop_
_entity.id
_entity.type
_entity.pdbx_description
1 polymer ?
#
loop_
_entity_poly.entity_id
_entity_poly.type
_entity_poly.pdbx_seq_one_letter_code
_entity_poly.pdbx_strand_id
1 'polypeptide(L)'
;MEPSEFYTSMLVIPNKIAAIVGLDVFSKDYKTVSANLMGLISIYVLFAYVSVCTVVEVRHDVNDLIYCLVTVGIGLQGVMKIFTFLRYRKDLVWIQDYSKALYKEEGETHRAVLMDDITIMNVLTKIILGFYGFTSVFMLLAPMIKTYLTGHKYLTFGFWLPYIDRFSWLGYFCNFVMQFIILGATLVLVLYAIVTRAWIAGYTSCIFIIYEFFIFCYLPTLLEMKKEKLQQEIYNLPWYKMTTSDQKSVRLFLEATQQPNCLTMIFYPMNMPSFMEVMKIIYSILTLLLTIRNE
;
A
#
# COMPACT_ATOMS: atom_id res chain seq x y z
N MET A 1 15.87 -10.11 23.11
CA MET A 1 15.46 -10.40 21.71
C MET A 1 16.63 -10.04 20.81
N GLU A 2 17.03 -10.95 19.93
CA GLU A 2 18.05 -10.66 18.91
C GLU A 2 17.45 -9.83 17.77
N PRO A 3 18.25 -8.99 17.06
CA PRO A 3 17.78 -8.21 15.92
C PRO A 3 17.12 -9.08 14.83
N SER A 4 17.70 -10.24 14.53
CA SER A 4 17.17 -11.19 13.53
C SER A 4 15.80 -11.77 13.92
N GLU A 5 15.63 -12.12 15.20
CA GLU A 5 14.34 -12.58 15.74
C GLU A 5 13.29 -11.47 15.70
N PHE A 6 13.69 -10.24 16.04
CA PHE A 6 12.78 -9.09 16.05
C PHE A 6 12.31 -8.73 14.63
N TYR A 7 13.23 -8.69 13.67
CA TYR A 7 12.90 -8.53 12.25
C TYR A 7 11.95 -9.63 11.76
N THR A 8 12.19 -10.89 12.13
CA THR A 8 11.30 -11.99 11.72
C THR A 8 9.92 -11.87 12.35
N SER A 9 9.83 -11.45 13.61
CA SER A 9 8.56 -11.28 14.33
C SER A 9 7.65 -10.23 13.68
N MET A 10 8.23 -9.19 13.09
CA MET A 10 7.51 -8.11 12.40
C MET A 10 6.74 -8.62 11.16
N LEU A 11 7.26 -9.66 10.50
CA LEU A 11 6.67 -10.22 9.29
C LEU A 11 5.59 -11.29 9.57
N VAL A 12 5.49 -11.79 10.80
CA VAL A 12 4.54 -12.85 11.17
C VAL A 12 3.09 -12.42 10.96
N ILE A 13 2.73 -11.21 11.40
CA ILE A 13 1.34 -10.72 11.28
C ILE A 13 0.97 -10.49 9.81
N PRO A 14 1.74 -9.71 9.01
CA PRO A 14 1.49 -9.58 7.58
C PRO A 14 1.40 -10.93 6.84
N ASN A 15 2.30 -11.87 7.11
CA ASN A 15 2.31 -13.17 6.44
C ASN A 15 1.09 -14.01 6.82
N LYS A 16 0.66 -14.01 8.09
CA LYS A 16 -0.57 -14.69 8.49
C LYS A 16 -1.80 -14.13 7.77
N ILE A 17 -1.88 -12.80 7.64
CA ILE A 17 -2.97 -12.15 6.90
C ILE A 17 -2.90 -12.54 5.42
N ALA A 18 -1.72 -12.50 4.81
CA ALA A 18 -1.53 -12.87 3.41
C ALA A 18 -1.83 -14.37 3.14
N ALA A 19 -1.54 -15.24 4.11
CA ALA A 19 -1.81 -16.68 4.02
C ALA A 19 -3.31 -17.01 3.97
N ILE A 20 -4.15 -16.24 4.67
CA ILE A 20 -5.63 -16.39 4.60
C ILE A 20 -6.09 -16.23 3.14
N VAL A 21 -5.48 -15.30 2.41
CA VAL A 21 -5.83 -14.98 1.02
C VAL A 21 -5.06 -15.86 0.01
N GLY A 22 -4.18 -16.74 0.47
CA GLY A 22 -3.36 -17.60 -0.41
C GLY A 22 -2.16 -16.88 -1.05
N LEU A 23 -1.74 -15.75 -0.49
CA LEU A 23 -0.57 -14.95 -0.89
C LEU A 23 0.57 -15.05 0.15
N ASP A 24 0.80 -16.24 0.71
CA ASP A 24 1.93 -16.50 1.60
C ASP A 24 3.27 -16.59 0.85
N VAL A 25 3.63 -15.51 0.15
CA VAL A 25 4.73 -15.42 -0.82
C VAL A 25 6.08 -15.72 -0.15
N PHE A 26 6.22 -15.38 1.12
CA PHE A 26 7.44 -15.49 1.91
C PHE A 26 7.63 -16.86 2.58
N SER A 27 6.65 -17.75 2.54
CA SER A 27 6.80 -19.10 3.06
C SER A 27 7.59 -20.00 2.11
N LYS A 28 8.41 -20.88 2.70
CA LYS A 28 9.21 -21.88 1.96
C LYS A 28 8.32 -22.93 1.29
N ASP A 29 7.17 -23.22 1.89
CA ASP A 29 6.20 -24.24 1.41
C ASP A 29 5.14 -23.66 0.47
N TYR A 30 5.33 -22.43 -0.01
CA TYR A 30 4.37 -21.77 -0.87
C TYR A 30 4.19 -22.50 -2.21
N LYS A 31 2.96 -22.98 -2.44
CA LYS A 31 2.54 -23.51 -3.74
C LYS A 31 1.96 -22.37 -4.58
N THR A 32 2.49 -22.20 -5.79
CA THR A 32 2.09 -21.13 -6.73
C THR A 32 0.63 -21.21 -7.17
N VAL A 33 -0.02 -22.38 -7.04
CA VAL A 33 -1.44 -22.57 -7.33
C VAL A 33 -2.09 -23.18 -6.09
N SER A 34 -2.70 -22.33 -5.26
CA SER A 34 -3.49 -22.74 -4.10
C SER A 34 -4.97 -22.46 -4.35
N ALA A 35 -5.87 -23.24 -3.73
CA ALA A 35 -7.31 -23.01 -3.84
C ALA A 35 -7.71 -21.59 -3.37
N ASN A 36 -7.02 -21.08 -2.35
CA ASN A 36 -7.24 -19.73 -1.82
C ASN A 36 -6.84 -18.65 -2.84
N LEU A 37 -5.71 -18.83 -3.54
CA LEU A 37 -5.28 -17.91 -4.61
C LEU A 37 -6.23 -17.96 -5.81
N MET A 38 -6.72 -19.14 -6.19
CA MET A 38 -7.75 -19.26 -7.24
C MET A 38 -9.05 -18.57 -6.82
N GLY A 39 -9.45 -18.70 -5.55
CA GLY A 39 -10.55 -17.94 -4.97
C GLY A 39 -10.34 -16.43 -5.08
N LEU A 40 -9.16 -15.93 -4.70
CA LEU A 40 -8.80 -14.51 -4.82
C LEU A 40 -8.91 -14.01 -6.27
N ILE A 41 -8.32 -14.75 -7.23
CA ILE A 41 -8.37 -14.38 -8.65
C ILE A 41 -9.82 -14.35 -9.13
N SER A 42 -10.65 -15.33 -8.73
CA SER A 42 -12.07 -15.37 -9.11
C SER A 42 -12.84 -14.16 -8.58
N ILE A 43 -12.53 -13.69 -7.37
CA ILE A 43 -13.13 -12.50 -6.77
C ILE A 43 -12.74 -11.23 -7.54
N TYR A 44 -11.46 -11.09 -7.94
CA TYR A 44 -11.03 -9.96 -8.76
C TYR A 44 -11.63 -9.97 -10.17
N VAL A 45 -11.82 -11.15 -10.77
CA VAL A 45 -12.51 -11.28 -12.06
C VAL A 45 -13.98 -10.89 -11.94
N LEU A 46 -14.66 -11.34 -10.88
CA LEU A 46 -16.03 -10.93 -10.59
C LEU A 46 -16.14 -9.41 -10.37
N PHE A 47 -15.22 -8.84 -9.59
CA PHE A 47 -15.13 -7.41 -9.35
C PHE A 47 -14.94 -6.62 -10.65
N ALA A 48 -14.03 -7.06 -11.53
CA ALA A 48 -13.80 -6.43 -12.82
C ALA A 48 -15.05 -6.48 -13.71
N TYR A 49 -15.71 -7.64 -13.80
CA TYR A 49 -16.95 -7.80 -14.56
C TYR A 49 -18.06 -6.85 -14.07
N VAL A 50 -18.33 -6.87 -12.77
CA VAL A 50 -19.41 -6.09 -12.14
C VAL A 50 -19.12 -4.59 -12.24
N SER A 51 -17.86 -4.19 -12.07
CA SER A 51 -17.46 -2.79 -12.21
C SER A 51 -17.63 -2.29 -13.64
N VAL A 52 -17.27 -3.08 -14.66
CA VAL A 52 -17.46 -2.71 -16.07
C VAL A 52 -18.95 -2.59 -16.41
N CYS A 53 -19.78 -3.55 -15.99
CA CYS A 53 -21.23 -3.47 -16.19
C CYS A 53 -21.84 -2.22 -15.55
N THR A 54 -21.45 -1.91 -14.31
CA THR A 54 -21.93 -0.73 -13.58
C THR A 54 -21.50 0.57 -14.27
N VAL A 55 -20.24 0.68 -14.71
CA VAL A 55 -19.73 1.85 -15.44
C VAL A 55 -20.54 2.10 -16.72
N VAL A 56 -20.88 1.04 -17.46
CA VAL A 56 -21.70 1.15 -18.67
C VAL A 56 -23.12 1.62 -18.34
N GLU A 57 -23.73 1.12 -17.25
CA GLU A 57 -25.08 1.51 -16.82
C GLU A 57 -25.13 2.99 -16.38
N VAL A 58 -24.12 3.43 -15.66
CA VAL A 58 -24.05 4.74 -15.00
C VAL A 58 -23.49 5.85 -15.90
N ARG A 59 -23.04 5.53 -17.12
CA ARG A 59 -22.33 6.44 -18.04
C ARG A 59 -22.97 7.81 -18.31
N HIS A 60 -24.27 7.96 -18.04
CA HIS A 60 -25.02 9.20 -18.27
C HIS A 60 -25.01 10.15 -17.07
N ASP A 61 -24.70 9.67 -15.85
CA ASP A 61 -24.54 10.51 -14.66
C ASP A 61 -23.04 10.66 -14.33
N VAL A 62 -22.55 11.89 -14.45
CA VAL A 62 -21.14 12.23 -14.23
C VAL A 62 -20.69 11.94 -12.80
N ASN A 63 -21.56 12.16 -11.80
CA ASN A 63 -21.18 11.98 -10.40
C ASN A 63 -20.96 10.49 -10.09
N ASP A 64 -21.95 9.67 -10.43
CA ASP A 64 -21.91 8.23 -10.20
C ASP A 64 -20.82 7.57 -11.07
N LEU A 65 -20.55 8.10 -12.27
CA LEU A 65 -19.47 7.63 -13.14
C LEU A 65 -18.08 7.89 -12.53
N ILE A 66 -17.81 9.10 -12.05
CA ILE A 66 -16.54 9.45 -11.37
C ILE A 66 -16.32 8.49 -10.20
N TYR A 67 -17.36 8.22 -9.41
CA TYR A 67 -17.25 7.33 -8.28
C TYR A 67 -16.96 5.87 -8.70
N CYS A 68 -17.58 5.36 -9.77
CA CYS A 68 -17.27 4.04 -10.33
C CYS A 68 -15.81 3.94 -10.81
N LEU A 69 -15.31 4.97 -11.49
CA LEU A 69 -13.93 5.01 -12.00
C LEU A 69 -12.87 5.00 -10.88
N VAL A 70 -13.11 5.73 -9.79
CA VAL A 70 -12.23 5.69 -8.62
C VAL A 70 -12.15 4.27 -8.04
N THR A 71 -13.28 3.58 -7.95
CA THR A 71 -13.34 2.20 -7.44
C THR A 71 -12.53 1.23 -8.31
N VAL A 72 -12.65 1.36 -9.63
CA VAL A 72 -11.88 0.56 -10.60
C VAL A 72 -10.38 0.79 -10.45
N GLY A 73 -9.94 2.03 -10.25
CA GLY A 73 -8.51 2.36 -10.06
C GLY A 73 -7.87 1.67 -8.86
N ILE A 74 -8.61 1.56 -7.75
CA ILE A 74 -8.12 0.87 -6.53
C ILE A 74 -8.08 -0.64 -6.77
N GLY A 75 -9.10 -1.18 -7.45
CA GLY A 75 -9.11 -2.56 -7.93
C GLY A 75 -7.84 -2.89 -8.72
N LEU A 76 -7.47 -2.01 -9.64
CA LEU A 76 -6.25 -2.13 -10.44
C LEU A 76 -4.99 -2.10 -9.56
N GLN A 77 -4.89 -1.21 -8.56
CA GLN A 77 -3.76 -1.20 -7.62
C GLN A 77 -3.61 -2.52 -6.87
N GLY A 78 -4.71 -3.12 -6.42
CA GLY A 78 -4.71 -4.43 -5.79
C GLY A 78 -4.16 -5.53 -6.70
N VAL A 79 -4.66 -5.59 -7.94
CA VAL A 79 -4.17 -6.53 -8.97
C VAL A 79 -2.67 -6.34 -9.25
N MET A 80 -2.22 -5.08 -9.38
CA MET A 80 -0.82 -4.76 -9.64
C MET A 80 0.11 -5.21 -8.51
N LYS A 81 -0.30 -5.03 -7.24
CA LYS A 81 0.45 -5.53 -6.08
C LYS A 81 0.54 -7.06 -6.13
N ILE A 82 -0.59 -7.75 -6.29
CA ILE A 82 -0.64 -9.22 -6.38
C ILE A 82 0.28 -9.73 -7.50
N PHE A 83 0.18 -9.14 -8.69
CA PHE A 83 1.04 -9.48 -9.82
C PHE A 83 2.52 -9.27 -9.49
N THR A 84 2.89 -8.14 -8.88
CA THR A 84 4.28 -7.83 -8.50
C THR A 84 4.82 -8.85 -7.51
N PHE A 85 4.05 -9.18 -6.46
CA PHE A 85 4.41 -10.17 -5.46
C PHE A 85 4.63 -11.56 -6.05
N LEU A 86 3.79 -11.99 -7.01
CA LEU A 86 3.93 -13.28 -7.69
C LEU A 86 5.10 -13.28 -8.69
N ARG A 87 5.26 -12.22 -9.47
CA ARG A 87 6.28 -12.11 -10.54
C ARG A 87 7.70 -12.01 -10.00
N TYR A 88 7.88 -11.24 -8.92
CA TYR A 88 9.18 -10.96 -8.29
C TYR A 88 9.40 -11.73 -6.98
N ARG A 89 8.61 -12.80 -6.74
CA ARG A 89 8.72 -13.62 -5.52
C ARG A 89 10.15 -14.04 -5.20
N LYS A 90 10.90 -14.53 -6.19
CA LYS A 90 12.26 -15.03 -5.98
C LYS A 90 13.18 -13.94 -5.41
N ASP A 91 13.08 -12.74 -5.98
CA ASP A 91 13.87 -11.60 -5.56
C ASP A 91 13.44 -11.11 -4.17
N LEU A 92 12.14 -11.07 -3.89
CA LEU A 92 11.58 -10.70 -2.57
C LEU A 92 12.03 -11.66 -1.47
N VAL A 93 11.97 -12.97 -1.73
CA VAL A 93 12.44 -14.00 -0.78
C VAL A 93 13.95 -13.90 -0.59
N TRP A 94 14.70 -13.69 -1.66
CA TRP A 94 16.15 -13.50 -1.58
C TRP A 94 16.52 -12.28 -0.73
N ILE A 95 15.88 -11.12 -0.94
CA ILE A 95 16.11 -9.90 -0.12
C ILE A 95 15.84 -10.19 1.36
N GLN A 96 14.78 -10.92 1.67
CA GLN A 96 14.41 -11.26 3.04
C GLN A 96 15.43 -12.21 3.68
N ASP A 97 15.83 -13.27 2.99
CA ASP A 97 16.79 -14.25 3.51
C ASP A 97 18.18 -13.63 3.64
N TYR A 98 18.58 -12.79 2.69
CA TYR A 98 19.81 -11.99 2.76
C TYR A 98 19.79 -11.07 3.99
N SER A 99 18.69 -10.34 4.20
CA SER A 99 18.54 -9.46 5.36
C SER A 99 18.69 -10.23 6.67
N LYS A 100 17.98 -11.37 6.81
CA LYS A 100 18.06 -12.21 8.02
C LYS A 100 19.47 -12.73 8.29
N ALA A 101 20.20 -13.13 7.25
CA ALA A 101 21.58 -13.57 7.35
C ALA A 101 22.48 -12.42 7.83
N LEU A 102 22.33 -11.23 7.24
CA LEU A 102 23.08 -10.04 7.62
C LEU A 102 22.82 -9.62 9.07
N TYR A 103 21.56 -9.63 9.53
CA TYR A 103 21.21 -9.34 10.92
C TYR A 103 21.78 -10.35 11.92
N LYS A 104 22.04 -11.59 11.48
CA LYS A 104 22.64 -12.64 12.32
C LYS A 104 24.15 -12.47 12.42
N GLU A 105 24.79 -12.12 11.31
CA GLU A 105 26.24 -11.91 11.24
C GLU A 105 26.67 -10.65 12.02
N GLU A 106 25.96 -9.54 11.82
CA GLU A 106 26.30 -8.23 12.41
C GLU A 106 25.64 -7.96 13.77
N GLY A 107 24.87 -8.93 14.27
CA GLY A 107 23.99 -8.78 15.44
C GLY A 107 24.71 -8.55 16.76
N GLU A 108 25.98 -8.98 16.91
CA GLU A 108 26.76 -8.77 18.13
C GLU A 108 27.46 -7.40 18.16
N THR A 109 28.11 -7.02 17.06
CA THR A 109 28.95 -5.81 16.99
C THR A 109 28.11 -4.54 16.81
N HIS A 110 27.06 -4.59 16.00
CA HIS A 110 26.27 -3.41 15.61
C HIS A 110 24.84 -3.44 16.14
N ARG A 111 24.60 -4.19 17.22
CA ARG A 111 23.27 -4.48 17.77
C ARG A 111 22.40 -3.24 17.98
N ALA A 112 22.96 -2.19 18.56
CA ALA A 112 22.20 -0.98 18.91
C ALA A 112 21.62 -0.30 17.66
N VAL A 113 22.43 -0.13 16.62
CA VAL A 113 22.03 0.50 15.35
C VAL A 113 20.98 -0.34 14.64
N LEU A 114 21.18 -1.66 14.57
CA LEU A 114 20.24 -2.59 13.95
C LEU A 114 18.88 -2.57 14.69
N MET A 115 18.90 -2.52 16.02
CA MET A 115 17.67 -2.47 16.82
C MET A 115 16.90 -1.17 16.63
N ASP A 116 17.57 -0.02 16.53
CA ASP A 116 16.91 1.26 16.26
C ASP A 116 16.19 1.24 14.91
N ASP A 117 16.87 0.75 13.86
CA ASP A 117 16.32 0.70 12.51
C ASP A 117 15.15 -0.30 12.39
N ILE A 118 15.27 -1.50 12.97
CA ILE A 118 14.14 -2.45 13.02
C ILE A 118 12.98 -1.88 13.84
N THR A 119 13.25 -1.11 14.89
CA THR A 119 12.19 -0.48 15.70
C THR A 119 11.40 0.52 14.88
N ILE A 120 12.07 1.39 14.11
CA ILE A 120 11.41 2.33 13.19
C ILE A 120 10.57 1.56 12.17
N MET A 121 11.14 0.54 11.53
CA MET A 121 10.41 -0.29 10.56
C MET A 121 9.17 -0.95 11.19
N ASN A 122 9.29 -1.53 12.39
CA ASN A 122 8.20 -2.18 13.10
C ASN A 122 7.08 -1.19 13.48
N VAL A 123 7.43 0.01 13.92
CA VAL A 123 6.46 1.08 14.20
C VAL A 123 5.73 1.45 12.91
N LEU A 124 6.46 1.67 11.81
CA LEU A 124 5.85 1.99 10.52
C LEU A 124 4.90 0.87 10.05
N THR A 125 5.30 -0.39 10.12
CA THR A 125 4.42 -1.51 9.74
C THR A 125 3.19 -1.63 10.62
N LYS A 126 3.29 -1.38 11.93
CA LYS A 126 2.11 -1.36 12.81
C LYS A 126 1.18 -0.20 12.50
N ILE A 127 1.72 0.99 12.22
CA ILE A 127 0.93 2.15 11.81
C ILE A 127 0.21 1.82 10.50
N ILE A 128 0.92 1.29 9.51
CA ILE A 128 0.36 0.87 8.22
C ILE A 128 -0.79 -0.12 8.44
N LEU A 129 -0.55 -1.25 9.13
CA LEU A 129 -1.58 -2.25 9.43
C LEU A 129 -2.77 -1.66 10.21
N GLY A 130 -2.50 -0.75 11.15
CA GLY A 130 -3.51 -0.06 11.92
C GLY A 130 -4.42 0.82 11.07
N PHE A 131 -3.85 1.64 10.18
CA PHE A 131 -4.61 2.48 9.24
C PHE A 131 -5.41 1.63 8.25
N TYR A 132 -4.82 0.56 7.70
CA TYR A 132 -5.55 -0.38 6.83
C TYR A 132 -6.73 -1.04 7.57
N GLY A 133 -6.49 -1.53 8.79
CA GLY A 133 -7.52 -2.15 9.62
C GLY A 133 -8.64 -1.17 9.99
N PHE A 134 -8.29 0.01 10.52
CA PHE A 134 -9.24 1.07 10.86
C PHE A 134 -10.13 1.43 9.67
N THR A 135 -9.52 1.66 8.51
CA THR A 135 -10.31 2.11 7.35
C THR A 135 -11.19 1.00 6.79
N SER A 136 -10.76 -0.28 6.85
CA SER A 136 -11.61 -1.42 6.48
C SER A 136 -12.86 -1.56 7.36
N VAL A 137 -12.70 -1.42 8.69
CA VAL A 137 -13.82 -1.49 9.64
C VAL A 137 -14.75 -0.30 9.47
N PHE A 138 -14.19 0.90 9.32
CA PHE A 138 -14.97 2.12 9.09
C PHE A 138 -15.82 2.01 7.81
N MET A 139 -15.27 1.43 6.74
CA MET A 139 -15.99 1.24 5.47
C MET A 139 -17.15 0.25 5.55
N LEU A 140 -17.06 -0.77 6.40
CA LEU A 140 -18.16 -1.69 6.64
C LEU A 140 -19.27 -1.07 7.51
N LEU A 141 -18.90 -0.29 8.52
CA LEU A 141 -19.84 0.23 9.51
C LEU A 141 -20.54 1.52 9.07
N ALA A 142 -19.85 2.44 8.38
CA ALA A 142 -20.43 3.70 7.91
C ALA A 142 -21.72 3.54 7.06
N PRO A 143 -21.79 2.68 6.04
CA PRO A 143 -23.00 2.51 5.23
C PRO A 143 -24.14 1.85 6.03
N MET A 144 -23.80 0.95 6.95
CA MET A 144 -24.77 0.29 7.85
C MET A 144 -25.41 1.28 8.81
N ILE A 145 -24.60 2.12 9.48
CA ILE A 145 -25.08 3.18 10.37
C ILE A 145 -25.96 4.15 9.59
N LYS A 146 -25.53 4.54 8.38
CA LYS A 146 -26.28 5.48 7.57
C LYS A 146 -27.62 4.92 7.06
N THR A 147 -27.63 3.65 6.66
CA THR A 147 -28.85 2.93 6.28
C THR A 147 -29.84 2.88 7.44
N TYR A 148 -29.33 2.60 8.65
CA TYR A 148 -30.14 2.58 9.87
C TYR A 148 -30.73 3.96 10.21
N LEU A 149 -29.93 5.03 10.11
CA LEU A 149 -30.37 6.39 10.46
C LEU A 149 -31.34 7.02 9.46
N THR A 150 -31.19 6.71 8.17
CA THR A 150 -31.99 7.35 7.10
C THR A 150 -33.14 6.50 6.59
N GLY A 151 -33.16 5.20 6.91
CA GLY A 151 -34.11 4.22 6.35
C GLY A 151 -33.89 3.92 4.86
N HIS A 152 -32.93 4.58 4.21
CA HIS A 152 -32.58 4.36 2.81
C HIS A 152 -31.44 3.34 2.69
N LYS A 153 -31.63 2.34 1.82
CA LYS A 153 -30.64 1.30 1.56
C LYS A 153 -29.43 1.87 0.86
N TYR A 154 -28.32 1.91 1.56
CA TYR A 154 -27.04 2.36 1.05
C TYR A 154 -26.08 1.17 0.99
N LEU A 155 -25.65 0.80 -0.22
CA LEU A 155 -24.70 -0.29 -0.45
C LEU A 155 -23.33 0.05 0.18
N THR A 156 -22.32 -0.81 0.19
CA THR A 156 -20.95 -0.48 0.68
C THR A 156 -20.03 0.00 -0.46
N PHE A 157 -20.36 -0.41 -1.68
CA PHE A 157 -19.81 0.14 -2.91
C PHE A 157 -20.95 0.43 -3.90
N GLY A 158 -20.70 1.28 -4.87
CA GLY A 158 -21.69 1.61 -5.90
C GLY A 158 -21.58 0.80 -7.16
N PHE A 159 -20.96 -0.37 -7.06
CA PHE A 159 -21.18 -1.42 -8.02
C PHE A 159 -22.19 -2.41 -7.43
N TRP A 160 -23.07 -2.93 -8.27
CA TRP A 160 -24.11 -3.87 -7.88
C TRP A 160 -24.16 -5.05 -8.85
N LEU A 161 -24.69 -6.16 -8.38
CA LEU A 161 -24.97 -7.33 -9.20
C LEU A 161 -25.91 -6.94 -10.34
N PRO A 162 -25.50 -7.14 -11.60
CA PRO A 162 -26.38 -6.91 -12.73
C PRO A 162 -27.59 -7.85 -12.64
N TYR A 163 -28.76 -7.39 -13.09
CA TYR A 163 -30.03 -8.13 -13.10
C TYR A 163 -30.72 -8.36 -11.74
N ILE A 164 -30.17 -7.86 -10.62
CA ILE A 164 -30.81 -7.93 -9.30
C ILE A 164 -31.27 -6.54 -8.87
N ASP A 165 -32.55 -6.39 -8.51
CA ASP A 165 -33.08 -5.11 -8.05
C ASP A 165 -32.47 -4.69 -6.69
N ARG A 166 -31.76 -3.56 -6.71
CA ARG A 166 -31.06 -2.95 -5.57
C ARG A 166 -32.00 -2.43 -4.48
N PHE A 167 -33.25 -2.11 -4.81
CA PHE A 167 -34.21 -1.56 -3.85
C PHE A 167 -34.97 -2.65 -3.09
N SER A 168 -34.99 -3.88 -3.61
CA SER A 168 -35.49 -5.06 -2.92
C SER A 168 -34.61 -5.44 -1.72
N TRP A 169 -35.19 -6.03 -0.66
CA TRP A 169 -34.43 -6.48 0.52
C TRP A 169 -33.50 -7.64 0.19
N LEU A 170 -33.93 -8.54 -0.70
CA LEU A 170 -33.14 -9.67 -1.14
C LEU A 170 -31.95 -9.22 -1.99
N GLY A 171 -32.17 -8.26 -2.90
CA GLY A 171 -31.09 -7.70 -3.70
C GLY A 171 -30.08 -6.91 -2.88
N TYR A 172 -30.52 -6.13 -1.91
CA TYR A 172 -29.63 -5.44 -0.97
C TYR A 172 -28.75 -6.43 -0.18
N PHE A 173 -29.33 -7.50 0.35
CA PHE A 173 -28.58 -8.51 1.09
C PHE A 173 -27.55 -9.24 0.23
N CYS A 174 -27.93 -9.68 -0.97
CA CYS A 174 -27.00 -10.35 -1.90
C CYS A 174 -25.82 -9.45 -2.29
N ASN A 175 -26.09 -8.17 -2.57
CA ASN A 175 -25.04 -7.20 -2.85
C ASN A 175 -24.15 -6.95 -1.64
N PHE A 176 -24.72 -6.83 -0.43
CA PHE A 176 -23.94 -6.64 0.79
C PHE A 176 -23.00 -7.81 1.05
N VAL A 177 -23.47 -9.06 0.88
CA VAL A 177 -22.65 -10.27 1.05
C VAL A 177 -21.52 -10.32 0.02
N MET A 178 -21.83 -10.05 -1.25
CA MET A 178 -20.81 -9.98 -2.31
C MET A 178 -19.75 -8.91 -1.99
N GLN A 179 -20.19 -7.73 -1.58
CA GLN A 179 -19.30 -6.61 -1.23
C GLN A 179 -18.44 -6.92 0.00
N PHE A 180 -19.00 -7.62 1.00
CA PHE A 180 -18.26 -8.11 2.15
C PHE A 180 -17.16 -9.11 1.75
N ILE A 181 -17.47 -10.03 0.83
CA ILE A 181 -16.49 -11.00 0.29
C ILE A 181 -15.40 -10.30 -0.51
N ILE A 182 -15.76 -9.33 -1.35
CA ILE A 182 -14.81 -8.53 -2.13
C ILE A 182 -13.90 -7.72 -1.18
N LEU A 183 -14.45 -7.06 -0.15
CA LEU A 183 -13.67 -6.36 0.88
C LEU A 183 -12.70 -7.27 1.64
N GLY A 184 -13.18 -8.46 2.03
CA GLY A 184 -12.40 -9.42 2.80
C GLY A 184 -11.24 -10.05 2.02
N ALA A 185 -11.40 -10.24 0.70
CA ALA A 185 -10.36 -10.78 -0.17
C ALA A 185 -9.25 -9.76 -0.48
N THR A 186 -9.50 -8.48 -0.22
CA THR A 186 -8.61 -7.41 -0.63
C THR A 186 -8.27 -6.52 0.56
N LEU A 187 -7.44 -7.02 1.46
CA LEU A 187 -6.75 -6.11 2.37
C LEU A 187 -5.97 -5.12 1.49
N VAL A 188 -6.40 -3.86 1.52
CA VAL A 188 -6.19 -2.78 0.52
C VAL A 188 -7.23 -2.71 -0.62
N LEU A 189 -8.53 -2.63 -0.33
CA LEU A 189 -9.51 -1.95 -1.20
C LEU A 189 -10.27 -0.89 -0.40
N VAL A 190 -9.64 0.25 -0.20
CA VAL A 190 -10.24 1.34 0.56
C VAL A 190 -10.03 2.63 -0.19
N LEU A 191 -11.01 3.00 -1.01
CA LEU A 191 -11.51 4.38 -1.16
C LEU A 191 -13.00 4.30 -1.47
N TYR A 192 -13.81 4.60 -0.47
CA TYR A 192 -14.96 5.52 -0.39
C TYR A 192 -15.92 5.76 -1.57
N ALA A 193 -15.57 5.45 -2.80
CA ALA A 193 -16.41 5.87 -3.88
C ALA A 193 -17.73 5.09 -3.83
N ILE A 194 -18.80 5.89 -3.82
CA ILE A 194 -20.18 5.51 -4.10
C ILE A 194 -21.02 4.95 -2.93
N VAL A 195 -20.83 5.41 -1.69
CA VAL A 195 -21.92 5.26 -0.70
C VAL A 195 -22.28 6.55 -0.01
N THR A 196 -22.93 7.34 -0.85
CA THR A 196 -24.15 8.08 -0.55
C THR A 196 -24.00 9.35 0.27
N ARG A 197 -24.62 10.40 -0.27
CA ARG A 197 -24.94 11.71 0.29
C ARG A 197 -24.58 11.94 1.76
N ALA A 198 -23.30 12.22 2.00
CA ALA A 198 -22.78 13.10 3.05
C ALA A 198 -21.27 13.21 2.82
N TRP A 199 -20.75 14.43 2.76
CA TRP A 199 -19.36 14.77 2.40
C TRP A 199 -18.27 14.16 3.32
N ILE A 200 -18.63 13.45 4.39
CA ILE A 200 -17.71 13.06 5.48
C ILE A 200 -16.71 11.98 5.05
N ALA A 201 -17.13 10.96 4.30
CA ALA A 201 -16.24 9.84 4.01
C ALA A 201 -15.27 10.11 2.83
N GLY A 202 -15.47 11.19 2.05
CA GLY A 202 -14.58 11.57 0.95
C GLY A 202 -13.28 12.18 1.42
N TYR A 203 -13.38 12.96 2.48
CA TYR A 203 -12.22 13.41 3.22
C TYR A 203 -11.44 12.21 3.77
N THR A 204 -12.11 11.18 4.32
CA THR A 204 -11.41 10.01 4.87
C THR A 204 -10.66 9.19 3.82
N SER A 205 -11.19 9.03 2.60
CA SER A 205 -10.45 8.37 1.52
C SER A 205 -9.28 9.18 1.00
N CYS A 206 -9.45 10.49 0.80
CA CYS A 206 -8.35 11.33 0.33
C CYS A 206 -7.20 11.31 1.34
N ILE A 207 -7.50 11.38 2.64
CA ILE A 207 -6.52 11.22 3.72
C ILE A 207 -5.79 9.87 3.59
N PHE A 208 -6.52 8.79 3.28
CA PHE A 208 -5.93 7.47 3.13
C PHE A 208 -4.98 7.34 1.92
N ILE A 209 -5.35 7.84 0.73
CA ILE A 209 -4.45 7.84 -0.45
C ILE A 209 -3.21 8.69 -0.17
N ILE A 210 -3.41 9.87 0.41
CA ILE A 210 -2.33 10.80 0.74
C ILE A 210 -1.39 10.13 1.74
N TYR A 211 -1.93 9.43 2.74
CA TYR A 211 -1.15 8.65 3.70
C TYR A 211 -0.36 7.52 3.02
N GLU A 212 -0.99 6.71 2.17
CA GLU A 212 -0.31 5.61 1.47
C GLU A 212 0.81 6.15 0.58
N PHE A 213 0.53 7.19 -0.20
CA PHE A 213 1.52 7.84 -1.06
C PHE A 213 2.65 8.48 -0.24
N PHE A 214 2.33 9.11 0.89
CA PHE A 214 3.32 9.66 1.81
C PHE A 214 4.27 8.57 2.33
N ILE A 215 3.77 7.41 2.74
CA ILE A 215 4.60 6.29 3.20
C ILE A 215 5.52 5.78 2.08
N PHE A 216 5.01 5.66 0.84
CA PHE A 216 5.81 5.26 -0.32
C PHE A 216 6.94 6.25 -0.65
N CYS A 217 6.75 7.55 -0.41
CA CYS A 217 7.79 8.58 -0.58
C CYS A 217 8.72 8.72 0.65
N TYR A 218 8.22 8.41 1.85
CA TYR A 218 8.98 8.52 3.10
C TYR A 218 10.07 7.45 3.23
N LEU A 219 9.76 6.19 2.92
CA LEU A 219 10.73 5.10 3.07
C LEU A 219 11.99 5.30 2.20
N PRO A 220 11.90 5.65 0.91
CA PRO A 220 13.08 5.96 0.11
C PRO A 220 13.83 7.19 0.61
N THR A 221 13.12 8.24 1.06
CA THR A 221 13.77 9.45 1.60
C THR A 221 14.57 9.11 2.86
N LEU A 222 14.06 8.23 3.72
CA LEU A 222 14.80 7.74 4.88
C LEU A 222 16.06 6.98 4.48
N LEU A 223 15.98 6.17 3.43
CA LEU A 223 17.14 5.46 2.86
C LEU A 223 18.17 6.45 2.29
N GLU A 224 17.73 7.48 1.57
CA GLU A 224 18.58 8.56 1.05
C GLU A 224 19.31 9.29 2.18
N MET A 225 18.60 9.71 3.23
CA MET A 225 19.21 10.38 4.39
C MET A 225 20.26 9.49 5.10
N LYS A 226 19.97 8.19 5.27
CA LYS A 226 20.93 7.25 5.90
C LYS A 226 22.19 7.08 5.07
N LYS A 227 22.04 7.09 3.75
CA LYS A 227 23.15 6.99 2.81
C LYS A 227 24.00 8.26 2.77
N GLU A 228 23.39 9.44 2.77
CA GLU A 228 24.11 10.72 2.88
C GLU A 228 24.93 10.78 4.17
N LYS A 229 24.34 10.34 5.30
CA LYS A 229 25.05 10.22 6.56
C LYS A 229 26.24 9.27 6.47
N LEU A 230 26.05 8.09 5.85
CA LEU A 230 27.16 7.15 5.62
C LEU A 230 28.28 7.77 4.80
N GLN A 231 27.95 8.49 3.72
CA GLN A 231 28.93 9.19 2.90
C GLN A 231 29.70 10.25 3.70
N GLN A 232 29.02 11.00 4.56
CA GLN A 232 29.64 12.01 5.41
C GLN A 232 30.59 11.40 6.44
N GLU A 233 30.22 10.27 7.07
CA GLU A 233 31.09 9.57 8.02
C GLU A 233 32.34 9.01 7.34
N ILE A 234 32.21 8.44 6.14
CA ILE A 234 33.36 7.96 5.35
C ILE A 234 34.31 9.12 5.02
N TYR A 235 33.76 10.30 4.68
CA TYR A 235 34.56 11.49 4.39
C TYR A 235 35.32 11.99 5.63
N ASN A 236 34.73 11.89 6.82
CA ASN A 236 35.32 12.33 8.08
C ASN A 236 36.40 11.38 8.64
N LEU A 237 36.60 10.21 8.04
CA LEU A 237 37.67 9.30 8.45
C LEU A 237 39.03 9.99 8.30
N PRO A 238 39.98 9.79 9.24
CA PRO A 238 41.34 10.32 9.13
C PRO A 238 42.16 9.52 8.09
N TRP A 239 41.71 9.54 6.83
CA TRP A 239 42.27 8.77 5.70
C TRP A 239 43.77 9.01 5.52
N TYR A 240 44.24 10.22 5.82
CA TYR A 240 45.65 10.59 5.72
C TYR A 240 46.55 9.89 6.76
N LYS A 241 45.98 9.33 7.83
CA LYS A 241 46.71 8.55 8.85
C LYS A 241 46.68 7.03 8.61
N MET A 242 45.91 6.59 7.61
CA MET A 242 45.71 5.17 7.32
C MET A 242 46.83 4.61 6.43
N THR A 243 46.96 3.28 6.38
CA THR A 243 47.90 2.63 5.47
C THR A 243 47.51 2.86 4.00
N THR A 244 48.47 2.73 3.09
CA THR A 244 48.21 2.89 1.64
C THR A 244 47.23 1.85 1.08
N SER A 245 47.04 0.72 1.76
CA SER A 245 46.01 -0.27 1.45
C SER A 245 44.63 0.23 1.85
N ASP A 246 44.47 0.69 3.09
CA ASP A 246 43.19 1.17 3.62
C ASP A 246 42.71 2.45 2.93
N GLN A 247 43.62 3.34 2.54
CA GLN A 247 43.31 4.52 1.73
C GLN A 247 42.64 4.16 0.39
N LYS A 248 43.09 3.07 -0.26
CA LYS A 248 42.47 2.59 -1.50
C LYS A 248 41.08 2.03 -1.25
N SER A 249 40.88 1.31 -0.14
CA SER A 249 39.57 0.80 0.27
C SER A 249 38.59 1.94 0.57
N VAL A 250 39.00 2.95 1.35
CA VAL A 250 38.17 4.13 1.66
C VAL A 250 37.76 4.87 0.39
N ARG A 251 38.69 5.03 -0.57
CA ARG A 251 38.38 5.63 -1.87
C ARG A 251 37.29 4.82 -2.61
N LEU A 252 37.42 3.50 -2.64
CA LEU A 252 36.44 2.62 -3.29
C LEU A 252 35.07 2.69 -2.59
N PHE A 253 35.04 2.70 -1.25
CA PHE A 253 33.81 2.91 -0.48
C PHE A 253 33.17 4.28 -0.75
N LEU A 254 33.97 5.34 -0.85
CA LEU A 254 33.47 6.68 -1.16
C LEU A 254 32.87 6.74 -2.57
N GLU A 255 33.56 6.16 -3.57
CA GLU A 255 33.04 6.07 -4.94
C GLU A 255 31.75 5.24 -5.00
N ALA A 256 31.66 4.14 -4.23
CA ALA A 256 30.44 3.31 -4.16
C ALA A 256 29.26 4.03 -3.49
N THR A 257 29.52 4.81 -2.43
CA THR A 257 28.46 5.55 -1.72
C THR A 257 27.93 6.76 -2.49
N GLN A 258 28.75 7.35 -3.37
CA GLN A 258 28.37 8.48 -4.21
C GLN A 258 27.46 8.12 -5.40
N GLN A 259 27.29 6.84 -5.74
CA GLN A 259 26.40 6.46 -6.85
C GLN A 259 24.94 6.76 -6.51
N PRO A 260 24.11 7.31 -7.42
CA PRO A 260 22.72 7.71 -7.13
C PRO A 260 21.77 6.51 -7.07
N ASN A 261 21.91 5.64 -6.07
CA ASN A 261 20.90 4.65 -5.74
C ASN A 261 19.72 5.34 -5.02
N CYS A 262 18.96 6.15 -5.77
CA CYS A 262 17.62 6.57 -5.39
C CYS A 262 16.63 5.48 -5.81
N LEU A 263 15.63 5.22 -4.98
CA LEU A 263 14.57 4.29 -5.38
C LEU A 263 13.72 4.99 -6.47
N THR A 264 13.79 4.52 -7.71
CA THR A 264 13.10 5.15 -8.84
C THR A 264 11.86 4.36 -9.25
N MET A 265 10.78 5.08 -9.56
CA MET A 265 9.64 4.55 -10.32
C MET A 265 9.98 4.67 -11.82
N ILE A 266 10.74 3.70 -12.34
CA ILE A 266 11.21 3.60 -13.74
C ILE A 266 12.02 4.84 -14.21
N PHE A 267 11.38 6.00 -14.36
CA PHE A 267 11.97 7.26 -14.82
C PHE A 267 11.88 8.41 -13.80
N TYR A 268 11.20 8.24 -12.66
CA TYR A 268 11.00 9.32 -11.68
C TYR A 268 11.43 8.89 -10.28
N PRO A 269 12.28 9.67 -9.57
CA PRO A 269 12.69 9.32 -8.21
C PRO A 269 11.48 9.34 -7.27
N MET A 270 11.39 8.38 -6.35
CA MET A 270 10.35 8.40 -5.33
C MET A 270 10.94 9.01 -4.06
N ASN A 271 10.65 10.28 -3.78
CA ASN A 271 11.09 10.95 -2.56
C ASN A 271 10.05 11.98 -2.08
N MET A 272 10.33 12.65 -0.95
CA MET A 272 9.46 13.70 -0.42
C MET A 272 9.24 14.90 -1.36
N PRO A 273 10.25 15.41 -2.09
CA PRO A 273 10.04 16.41 -3.15
C PRO A 273 8.97 16.00 -4.17
N SER A 274 9.04 14.76 -4.66
CA SER A 274 8.05 14.19 -5.58
C SER A 274 6.63 14.15 -4.99
N PHE A 275 6.49 13.81 -3.70
CA PHE A 275 5.21 13.89 -3.00
C PHE A 275 4.65 15.32 -3.02
N MET A 276 5.49 16.31 -2.72
CA MET A 276 5.09 17.72 -2.70
C MET A 276 4.67 18.24 -4.08
N GLU A 277 5.33 17.80 -5.15
CA GLU A 277 4.96 18.17 -6.52
C GLU A 277 3.57 17.64 -6.88
N VAL A 278 3.29 16.36 -6.62
CA VAL A 278 1.97 15.77 -6.87
C VAL A 278 0.89 16.46 -6.04
N MET A 279 1.15 16.74 -4.75
CA MET A 279 0.19 17.44 -3.90
C MET A 279 -0.12 18.86 -4.40
N LYS A 280 0.88 19.59 -4.93
CA LYS A 280 0.67 20.90 -5.56
C LYS A 280 -0.19 20.81 -6.81
N ILE A 281 0.02 19.78 -7.63
CA ILE A 281 -0.80 19.53 -8.84
C ILE A 281 -2.26 19.28 -8.44
N ILE A 282 -2.51 18.42 -7.44
CA ILE A 282 -3.87 18.13 -6.94
C ILE A 282 -4.54 19.41 -6.45
N TYR A 283 -3.85 20.21 -5.64
CA TYR A 283 -4.38 21.48 -5.13
C TYR A 283 -4.65 22.51 -6.24
N SER A 284 -3.77 22.58 -7.25
CA SER A 284 -3.94 23.47 -8.41
C SER A 284 -5.16 23.08 -9.23
N ILE A 285 -5.35 21.79 -9.52
CA ILE A 285 -6.55 21.27 -10.21
C ILE A 285 -7.80 21.56 -9.38
N LEU A 286 -7.76 21.32 -8.07
CA LEU A 286 -8.89 21.61 -7.18
C LEU A 286 -9.25 23.10 -7.21
N THR A 287 -8.27 23.98 -7.13
CA THR A 287 -8.47 25.43 -7.17
C THR A 287 -9.08 25.86 -8.50
N LEU A 288 -8.55 25.35 -9.62
CA LEU A 288 -9.09 25.61 -10.95
C LEU A 288 -10.57 25.18 -11.06
N LEU A 289 -10.91 23.98 -10.60
CA LEU A 289 -12.28 23.48 -10.59
C LEU A 289 -13.20 24.32 -9.71
N LEU A 290 -12.71 24.78 -8.55
CA LEU A 290 -13.48 25.66 -7.67
C LEU A 290 -13.72 27.03 -8.30
N THR A 291 -12.73 27.59 -9.00
CA THR A 291 -12.89 28.85 -9.74
C THR A 291 -13.94 28.69 -10.84
N ILE A 292 -13.83 27.67 -11.69
CA ILE A 292 -14.80 27.41 -12.77
C ILE A 292 -16.21 27.18 -12.23
N ARG A 293 -16.36 26.56 -11.06
CA ARG A 293 -17.68 26.32 -10.44
C ARG A 293 -18.31 27.60 -9.87
N ASN A 294 -17.49 28.56 -9.48
CA ASN A 294 -17.96 29.82 -8.87
C ASN A 294 -18.27 30.90 -9.91
N GLU A 295 -17.97 30.65 -11.19
CA GLU A 295 -18.43 31.43 -12.36
C GLU A 295 -19.77 30.88 -12.88
#